data_AF-A0A2G9R5F9-F1
#
_entry.id   AF-A0A2G9R5F9-F1
#
_cell.length_a   1.000
_cell.length_b   1.000
_cell.length_c   1.000
_cell.angle_alpha   90.00
_cell.angle_beta   90.00
_cell.angle_gamma   90.00
#
_symmetry.space_group_name_H-M   'P 1'
#
loop_
_entity.id
_entity.type
_entity.pdbx_description
1 polymer ?
#
loop_
_entity_poly.entity_id
_entity_poly.type
_entity_poly.pdbx_seq_one_letter_code
_entity_poly.pdbx_strand_id
1 'polypeptide(L)'
;ADLEDLSVMVKPIKKTDESGEHFVMKYRAELIQRIISIKPVIDDLCKEKILAHEDYDTVCSVQTPQDRMRTIYDYLSRLGEKEKDFFYEVLKKHNPGVIKDLEAKR
;
A
#
# COMPACT_ATOMS: atom_id res chain seq x y z
N ALA A 1 16.38 30.74 22.54
CA ALA A 1 15.12 30.12 22.13
C ALA A 1 15.43 29.45 20.81
N ASP A 2 15.82 28.19 20.87
CA ASP A 2 16.00 27.38 19.68
C ASP A 2 15.03 26.20 19.82
N LEU A 3 14.03 26.24 18.96
CA LEU A 3 12.86 25.40 18.94
C LEU A 3 13.06 24.40 17.80
N GLU A 4 14.10 23.57 17.86
CA GLU A 4 14.21 22.39 17.00
C GLU A 4 13.28 21.30 17.55
N ASP A 5 12.01 21.55 17.24
CA ASP A 5 10.96 20.63 16.87
C ASP A 5 11.10 19.20 17.42
N LEU A 6 10.25 18.96 18.43
CA LEU A 6 9.78 17.66 18.89
C LEU A 6 9.11 16.89 17.74
N SER A 7 9.90 16.47 16.75
CA SER A 7 9.52 15.38 15.86
C SER A 7 9.55 14.12 16.71
N VAL A 8 8.40 13.81 17.30
CA VAL A 8 8.09 12.56 17.96
C VAL A 8 8.73 11.43 17.15
N MET A 9 9.64 10.72 17.80
CA MET A 9 10.49 9.67 17.26
C MET A 9 9.70 8.40 16.85
N VAL A 10 8.70 8.55 15.99
CA VAL A 10 8.37 7.49 15.03
C VAL A 10 9.50 7.56 14.01
N LYS A 11 10.53 6.72 14.22
CA LYS A 11 11.55 6.45 13.20
C LYS A 11 10.80 6.31 11.86
N PRO A 12 11.14 7.04 10.79
CA PRO A 12 10.55 6.75 9.51
C PRO A 12 10.89 5.30 9.24
N ILE A 13 9.87 4.44 9.23
CA ILE A 13 10.02 3.08 8.74
C ILE A 13 10.48 3.34 7.30
N LYS A 14 11.77 3.13 7.01
CA LYS A 14 12.27 3.19 5.63
C LYS A 14 11.49 2.12 4.90
N LYS A 15 10.34 2.45 4.30
CA LYS A 15 9.54 1.53 3.49
C LYS A 15 10.19 1.35 2.13
N THR A 16 11.07 2.27 1.76
CA THR A 16 11.98 2.19 0.62
C THR A 16 13.31 1.54 1.04
N ASP A 17 13.79 0.60 0.23
CA ASP A 17 15.04 -0.11 0.43
C ASP A 17 16.27 0.69 -0.05
N GLU A 18 17.49 0.18 0.13
CA GLU A 18 18.74 0.80 -0.37
C GLU A 18 18.76 1.00 -1.89
N SER A 19 18.00 0.18 -2.63
CA SER A 19 17.75 0.35 -4.07
C SER A 19 16.74 1.45 -4.43
N GLY A 20 16.09 2.09 -3.45
CA GLY A 20 15.00 3.04 -3.71
C GLY A 20 13.67 2.38 -4.13
N GLU A 21 13.54 1.05 -3.98
CA GLU A 21 12.27 0.36 -4.20
C GLU A 21 11.42 0.30 -2.92
N HIS A 22 10.15 0.68 -3.03
CA HIS A 22 9.21 0.63 -1.92
C HIS A 22 8.74 -0.80 -1.63
N PHE A 23 8.57 -1.16 -0.36
CA PHE A 23 8.19 -2.50 0.13
C PHE A 23 7.02 -3.12 -0.64
N VAL A 24 5.96 -2.33 -0.86
CA VAL A 24 4.76 -2.82 -1.56
C VAL A 24 5.03 -3.16 -3.02
N MET A 25 6.04 -2.55 -3.65
CA MET A 25 6.47 -2.86 -5.01
C MET A 25 7.40 -4.06 -5.05
N LYS A 26 8.38 -4.10 -4.13
CA LYS A 26 9.28 -5.25 -3.95
C LYS A 26 8.51 -6.56 -3.80
N TYR A 27 7.47 -6.56 -2.96
CA TYR A 27 6.64 -7.74 -2.69
C TYR A 27 5.34 -7.80 -3.51
N ARG A 28 5.27 -7.07 -4.63
CA ARG A 28 4.05 -7.00 -5.46
C ARG A 28 3.47 -8.37 -5.79
N ALA A 29 4.29 -9.32 -6.24
CA ALA A 29 3.81 -10.65 -6.61
C ALA A 29 3.20 -11.43 -5.43
N GLU A 30 3.89 -11.43 -4.29
CA GLU A 30 3.43 -12.09 -3.06
C GLU A 30 2.13 -11.46 -2.55
N LEU A 31 2.04 -10.13 -2.58
CA LEU A 31 0.86 -9.37 -2.14
C LEU A 31 -0.34 -9.66 -3.04
N ILE A 32 -0.17 -9.67 -4.37
CA ILE A 32 -1.23 -10.04 -5.32
C ILE A 32 -1.73 -11.47 -5.10
N GLN A 33 -0.85 -12.41 -4.77
CA GLN A 33 -1.23 -13.81 -4.58
C GLN A 33 -1.89 -14.09 -3.22
N ARG A 34 -1.40 -13.46 -2.15
CA ARG A 34 -1.82 -13.76 -0.77
C ARG A 34 -3.01 -12.92 -0.31
N ILE A 35 -3.22 -11.73 -0.89
CA ILE A 35 -4.35 -10.87 -0.54
C ILE A 35 -5.55 -11.20 -1.42
N ILE A 36 -6.40 -12.08 -0.92
CA ILE A 36 -7.69 -12.44 -1.54
C ILE A 36 -8.81 -11.45 -1.17
N SER A 37 -8.72 -10.79 -0.01
CA SER A 37 -9.75 -9.85 0.46
C SER A 37 -9.33 -8.41 0.20
N ILE A 38 -9.51 -7.97 -1.05
CA ILE A 38 -9.04 -6.65 -1.51
C ILE A 38 -10.10 -5.54 -1.40
N LYS A 39 -11.38 -5.91 -1.27
CA LYS A 39 -12.49 -4.97 -1.14
C LYS A 39 -12.27 -3.91 -0.04
N PRO A 40 -11.87 -4.26 1.20
CA PRO A 40 -11.63 -3.26 2.23
C PRO A 40 -10.38 -2.42 1.99
N VAL A 41 -9.41 -2.94 1.22
CA VAL A 41 -8.22 -2.18 0.80
C VAL A 41 -8.63 -1.07 -0.19
N ILE A 42 -9.48 -1.41 -1.16
CA ILE A 42 -10.00 -0.45 -2.16
C ILE A 42 -10.85 0.63 -1.46
N ASP A 43 -11.68 0.24 -0.49
CA ASP A 43 -12.54 1.17 0.26
C ASP A 43 -11.72 2.22 1.03
N ASP A 44 -10.67 1.80 1.74
CA ASP A 44 -9.76 2.73 2.45
C ASP A 44 -8.96 3.60 1.47
N LEU A 45 -8.55 3.08 0.31
CA LEU A 45 -7.88 3.88 -0.74
C LEU A 45 -8.80 4.95 -1.35
N CYS A 46 -10.08 4.64 -1.51
CA CYS A 46 -11.08 5.59 -2.02
C CYS A 46 -11.38 6.69 -0.98
N LYS A 47 -11.46 6.32 0.31
CA LYS A 47 -11.68 7.28 1.41
C LYS A 47 -10.59 8.34 1.49
N GLU A 48 -9.34 7.93 1.29
CA GLU A 48 -8.18 8.83 1.32
C GLU A 48 -7.91 9.52 -0.02
N LYS A 49 -8.85 9.41 -0.98
CA LYS A 49 -8.79 10.05 -2.30
C LYS A 49 -7.53 9.69 -3.12
N ILE A 50 -6.89 8.57 -2.80
CA ILE A 50 -5.79 8.00 -3.59
C ILE A 50 -6.35 7.38 -4.86
N LEU A 51 -7.54 6.77 -4.74
CA LEU A 51 -8.29 6.24 -5.86
C LEU A 51 -9.50 7.15 -6.13
N ALA A 52 -9.65 7.62 -7.36
CA ALA A 52 -10.83 8.40 -7.73
C ALA A 52 -12.08 7.52 -7.74
N HIS A 53 -13.25 8.12 -7.56
CA HIS A 53 -14.52 7.37 -7.56
C HIS A 53 -14.78 6.67 -8.90
N GLU A 54 -14.34 7.25 -10.02
CA GLU A 54 -14.47 6.62 -11.35
C GLU A 54 -13.58 5.38 -11.49
N ASP A 55 -12.38 5.42 -10.89
CA ASP A 55 -11.47 4.29 -10.83
C ASP A 55 -11.96 3.22 -9.83
N TYR A 56 -12.69 3.63 -8.79
CA TYR A 56 -13.27 2.71 -7.79
C TYR A 56 -14.23 1.72 -8.44
N ASP A 57 -15.19 2.20 -9.22
CA ASP A 57 -16.14 1.33 -9.93
C ASP A 57 -15.41 0.41 -10.91
N THR A 58 -14.40 0.93 -11.62
CA THR A 58 -13.59 0.16 -12.55
C THR A 58 -12.87 -0.99 -11.84
N VAL A 59 -12.20 -0.72 -10.71
CA VAL A 59 -11.52 -1.76 -9.91
C VAL A 59 -12.55 -2.71 -9.28
N CYS A 60 -13.67 -2.20 -8.75
CA CYS A 60 -14.71 -3.05 -8.17
C CYS A 60 -15.37 -3.99 -9.21
N SER A 61 -15.48 -3.55 -10.46
CA SER A 61 -16.05 -4.33 -11.58
C SER A 61 -15.14 -5.49 -12.01
N VAL A 62 -13.83 -5.42 -11.75
CA VAL A 62 -12.91 -6.53 -12.04
C VAL A 62 -13.32 -7.80 -11.28
N GLN A 63 -13.36 -8.93 -11.98
CA GLN A 63 -13.95 -10.15 -11.47
C GLN A 63 -13.09 -10.85 -10.40
N THR A 64 -11.77 -10.87 -10.57
CA THR A 64 -10.86 -11.59 -9.67
C THR A 64 -10.16 -10.63 -8.69
N PRO A 65 -9.92 -11.05 -7.43
CA PRO A 65 -9.18 -10.22 -6.47
C PRO A 65 -7.74 -9.96 -6.92
N GLN A 66 -7.13 -10.88 -7.66
CA GLN A 66 -5.76 -10.72 -8.16
C GLN A 66 -5.67 -9.65 -9.25
N ASP A 67 -6.62 -9.64 -10.19
CA ASP A 67 -6.65 -8.61 -11.24
C ASP A 67 -6.95 -7.24 -10.64
N ARG A 68 -7.85 -7.16 -9.62
CA ARG A 68 -8.06 -5.92 -8.84
C ARG A 68 -6.76 -5.40 -8.25
N MET A 69 -5.97 -6.28 -7.66
CA MET A 69 -4.69 -5.91 -7.07
C MET A 69 -3.72 -5.40 -8.14
N ARG A 70 -3.64 -6.07 -9.30
CA ARG A 70 -2.80 -5.60 -10.41
C ARG A 70 -3.18 -4.20 -10.87
N THR A 71 -4.49 -3.91 -10.95
CA THR A 71 -4.97 -2.58 -11.33
C THR A 71 -4.55 -1.53 -10.30
N ILE A 72 -4.73 -1.78 -9.00
CA ILE A 72 -4.28 -0.87 -7.94
C ILE A 72 -2.77 -0.62 -8.05
N TYR A 73 -1.99 -1.66 -8.33
CA TYR A 73 -0.54 -1.53 -8.51
C TYR A 73 -0.15 -0.66 -9.71
N ASP A 74 -0.93 -0.70 -10.80
CA ASP A 74 -0.72 0.17 -11.95
C ASP A 74 -0.91 1.64 -11.56
N TYR A 75 -1.97 1.96 -10.80
CA TYR A 75 -2.16 3.29 -10.23
C TYR A 75 -1.01 3.69 -9.30
N LEU A 76 -0.65 2.83 -8.34
CA LEU A 76 0.42 3.10 -7.38
C LEU A 76 1.79 3.30 -8.04
N SER A 77 2.04 2.70 -9.21
CA SER A 77 3.28 2.91 -9.95
C SER A 77 3.43 4.37 -10.44
N ARG A 78 2.29 5.05 -10.65
CA ARG A 78 2.19 6.44 -11.13
C ARG A 78 2.08 7.45 -9.97
N LEU A 79 1.93 6.97 -8.74
CA LEU A 79 1.81 7.77 -7.53
C LEU A 79 3.14 7.92 -6.78
N GLY A 80 3.19 8.88 -5.85
CA GLY A 80 4.36 9.19 -5.04
C GLY A 80 4.61 8.18 -3.91
N GLU A 81 5.68 8.42 -3.14
CA GLU A 81 5.99 7.58 -1.98
C GLU A 81 4.92 7.64 -0.89
N LYS A 82 4.25 8.78 -0.70
CA LYS A 82 3.21 8.96 0.32
C LYS A 82 2.02 8.03 0.10
N GLU A 83 1.59 7.86 -1.14
CA GLU A 83 0.47 6.99 -1.48
C GLU A 83 0.85 5.51 -1.33
N LYS A 84 2.10 5.16 -1.66
CA LYS A 84 2.66 3.82 -1.44
C LYS A 84 2.78 3.50 0.06
N ASP A 85 3.18 4.49 0.83
CA ASP A 85 3.26 4.44 2.29
C ASP A 85 1.89 4.18 2.91
N PHE A 86 0.87 4.93 2.46
CA PHE A 86 -0.49 4.74 2.91
C PHE A 86 -1.03 3.37 2.53
N PHE A 87 -0.77 2.93 1.29
CA PHE A 87 -1.17 1.60 0.84
C PHE A 87 -0.55 0.50 1.71
N TYR A 88 0.72 0.63 2.09
CA TYR A 88 1.33 -0.29 3.06
C TYR A 88 0.58 -0.31 4.40
N GLU A 89 0.18 0.84 4.95
CA GLU A 89 -0.59 0.90 6.20
C GLU A 89 -1.96 0.22 6.06
N VAL A 90 -2.65 0.43 4.93
CA VAL A 90 -3.93 -0.25 4.62
C VAL A 90 -3.73 -1.76 4.53
N LEU A 91 -2.67 -2.21 3.86
CA LEU A 91 -2.34 -3.62 3.78
C LEU A 91 -2.03 -4.22 5.15
N LYS A 92 -1.32 -3.49 6.01
CA LYS A 92 -0.99 -3.89 7.37
C LYS A 92 -2.23 -3.95 8.27
N LYS A 93 -3.17 -3.05 8.08
CA LYS A 93 -4.46 -3.01 8.78
C LYS A 93 -5.34 -4.22 8.44
N HIS A 94 -5.48 -4.54 7.16
CA HIS A 94 -6.38 -5.61 6.71
C HIS A 94 -5.74 -6.99 6.63
N ASN A 95 -4.43 -7.05 6.38
CA ASN A 95 -3.66 -8.28 6.17
C ASN A 95 -2.35 -8.28 6.99
N PRO A 96 -2.40 -8.08 8.32
CA PRO A 96 -1.21 -7.97 9.16
C PRO A 96 -0.33 -9.23 9.11
N GLY A 97 -0.94 -10.41 8.93
CA GLY A 97 -0.20 -11.67 8.82
C GLY A 97 0.67 -11.75 7.57
N VAL A 98 0.13 -11.33 6.41
CA VAL A 98 0.88 -11.29 5.15
C VAL A 98 2.01 -10.27 5.23
N ILE A 99 1.74 -9.09 5.79
CA ILE A 99 2.76 -8.05 5.96
C ILE A 99 3.88 -8.51 6.88
N LYS A 100 3.58 -9.07 8.06
CA LYS A 100 4.60 -9.58 8.99
C LYS A 100 5.48 -10.66 8.35
N ASP A 101 4.89 -11.57 7.58
CA ASP A 101 5.62 -12.63 6.87
C ASP A 101 6.59 -12.05 5.84
N LEU A 102 6.17 -11.04 5.09
CA LEU A 102 7.00 -10.36 4.08
C LEU A 102 8.04 -9.43 4.70
N GLU A 103 7.75 -8.80 5.83
CA GLU A 103 8.72 -8.02 6.60
C GLU A 103 9.83 -8.90 7.18
N ALA A 104 9.52 -10.14 7.56
CA ALA A 104 10.55 -11.10 8.00
C ALA A 104 11.46 -11.59 6.87
N LYS A 105 11.04 -11.44 5.60
CA LYS A 105 11.85 -11.75 4.41
C LYS A 105 12.71 -10.58 3.94
N ARG A 106 12.54 -9.40 4.55
CA ARG A 106 13.15 -8.15 4.12
C ARG A 106 14.66 -8.12 4.36
#